data_AF-A0A7C6X677-F1
#
_entry.id   AF-A0A7C6X677-F1
#
_cell.length_a   1.000
_cell.length_b   1.000
_cell.length_c   1.000
_cell.angle_alpha   90.00
_cell.angle_beta   90.00
_cell.angle_gamma   90.00
#
_symmetry.space_group_name_H-M   'P 1'
#
loop_
_entity.id
_entity.type
_entity.pdbx_description
1 polymer ?
#
loop_
_entity_poly.entity_id
_entity_poly.type
_entity_poly.pdbx_seq_one_letter_code
_entity_poly.pdbx_strand_id
1 'polypeptide(L)' 'MYICLCKGVTDHKIRALVADGARSWREVREVTGCGTQCGKCACSAKTITQKAIKDTLVASAENLAYAI' A
#
# COMPACT_ATOMS: atom_id res chain seq x y z
N MET A 1 0.82 -12.29 -1.00
CA MET A 1 0.03 -12.59 -2.21
C MET A 1 0.45 -11.70 -3.37
N TYR A 2 0.44 -12.17 -4.61
CA TYR A 2 0.60 -11.31 -5.79
C TYR A 2 -0.68 -10.52 -6.06
N ILE A 3 -0.52 -9.22 -6.22
CA ILE A 3 -1.62 -8.29 -6.54
C ILE A 3 -1.60 -7.94 -8.03
N CYS A 4 -0.42 -7.68 -8.60
CA CYS A 4 -0.27 -7.43 -10.02
C CYS A 4 0.64 -8.47 -10.67
N LEU A 5 0.07 -9.36 -11.48
CA LEU A 5 0.83 -10.35 -12.23
C LEU A 5 1.65 -9.72 -13.35
N CYS A 6 1.09 -8.71 -14.02
CA CYS A 6 1.75 -7.97 -15.10
C CYS A 6 3.09 -7.32 -14.70
N LYS A 7 3.20 -6.88 -13.44
CA LYS A 7 4.36 -6.15 -12.92
C LYS A 7 5.07 -6.86 -11.77
N GLY A 8 4.66 -8.08 -11.43
CA GLY A 8 5.24 -8.84 -10.32
C GLY A 8 5.07 -8.19 -8.94
N VAL A 9 3.98 -7.43 -8.71
CA VAL A 9 3.80 -6.67 -7.46
C VAL A 9 3.05 -7.52 -6.44
N THR A 10 3.61 -7.63 -5.24
CA THR A 10 3.02 -8.35 -4.11
C THR A 10 2.39 -7.40 -3.09
N ASP A 11 1.46 -7.93 -2.28
CA ASP A 11 0.87 -7.22 -1.13
C ASP A 11 1.97 -6.71 -0.17
N HIS A 12 2.97 -7.54 0.13
CA HIS A 12 4.12 -7.15 0.94
C HIS A 12 4.86 -5.95 0.36
N LYS A 13 5.06 -5.90 -0.97
CA LYS A 13 5.73 -4.75 -1.60
C LYS A 13 4.91 -3.47 -1.45
N ILE A 14 3.59 -3.54 -1.58
CA ILE A 14 2.70 -2.39 -1.37
C ILE A 14 2.78 -1.91 0.09
N ARG A 15 2.69 -2.83 1.06
CA ARG A 15 2.79 -2.51 2.50
C ARG A 15 4.14 -1.93 2.87
N ALA A 16 5.23 -2.47 2.33
CA ALA A 16 6.58 -1.95 2.55
C ALA A 16 6.70 -0.50 2.07
N LEU A 17 6.20 -0.18 0.87
CA LEU A 17 6.21 1.20 0.38
C LEU A 17 5.39 2.16 1.26
N VAL A 18 4.27 1.71 1.82
CA VAL A 18 3.50 2.50 2.78
C VAL A 18 4.28 2.69 4.09
N ALA A 19 4.94 1.64 4.59
CA ALA A 19 5.81 1.75 5.76
C ALA A 19 6.97 2.74 5.52
N ASP A 20 7.55 2.73 4.32
CA ASP A 20 8.63 3.61 3.88
C ASP A 20 8.17 5.07 3.64
N GLY A 21 6.87 5.35 3.68
CA GLY A 21 6.34 6.71 3.62
C GLY A 21 5.30 6.98 2.54
N ALA A 22 4.95 6.01 1.69
CA ALA A 22 3.87 6.24 0.72
C ALA A 22 2.53 6.49 1.44
N ARG A 23 1.83 7.56 1.05
CA ARG A 23 0.55 7.98 1.64
C ARG A 23 -0.60 8.00 0.65
N SER A 24 -0.38 7.56 -0.58
CA SER A 24 -1.45 7.46 -1.57
C SER A 24 -1.27 6.26 -2.51
N TRP A 25 -2.39 5.79 -3.08
CA TRP A 25 -2.36 4.81 -4.18
C TRP A 25 -1.57 5.32 -5.39
N ARG A 26 -1.60 6.64 -5.63
CA ARG A 26 -0.87 7.25 -6.73
C ARG A 26 0.64 7.02 -6.59
N GLU A 27 1.20 7.30 -5.42
CA GLU A 27 2.62 7.08 -5.14
C GLU A 27 3.01 5.60 -5.29
N VAL A 28 2.22 4.69 -4.71
CA VAL A 28 2.47 3.24 -4.84
C VAL A 28 2.47 2.82 -6.31
N ARG A 29 1.51 3.31 -7.10
CA ARG A 29 1.44 3.02 -8.54
C ARG A 29 2.64 3.59 -9.31
N GLU A 30 3.06 4.81 -9.00
CA GLU A 30 4.20 5.45 -9.67
C GLU A 30 5.50 4.68 -9.40
N VAL A 31 5.71 4.18 -8.17
CA VAL A 31 6.90 3.38 -7.82
C VAL A 31 6.86 1.96 -8.38
N THR A 32 5.70 1.30 -8.37
CA THR A 32 5.59 -0.13 -8.72
C THR A 32 5.15 -0.41 -10.15
N GLY A 33 4.57 0.59 -10.84
CA GLY A 33 3.83 0.40 -12.09
C GLY A 33 2.54 -0.42 -11.93
N CYS A 34 2.09 -0.74 -10.71
CA CYS A 34 0.94 -1.59 -10.48
C CYS A 34 -0.34 -1.01 -11.14
N GLY A 35 -1.00 -1.79 -12.00
CA GLY A 35 -2.23 -1.36 -12.68
C GLY A 35 -2.04 -0.54 -13.96
N THR A 36 -0.80 -0.36 -14.45
CA THR A 36 -0.54 0.39 -15.70
C THR A 36 -0.46 -0.48 -16.96
N GLN A 37 -0.65 -1.80 -16.85
CA GLN A 37 -0.75 -2.71 -18.00
C GLN A 37 -2.20 -3.12 -18.29
N CYS A 38 -2.69 -4.22 -17.71
CA CYS A 38 -4.05 -4.70 -17.96
C CYS A 38 -5.12 -4.05 -17.06
N GLY A 39 -4.71 -3.28 -16.04
CA GLY A 39 -5.61 -2.58 -15.10
C GLY A 39 -6.39 -3.46 -14.11
N LYS A 40 -6.52 -4.77 -14.32
CA LYS A 40 -7.39 -5.66 -13.52
C LYS A 40 -7.13 -5.63 -12.00
N CYS A 41 -5.88 -5.44 -11.61
CA CYS A 41 -5.48 -5.37 -10.20
C CYS A 41 -5.75 -4.01 -9.52
N ALA A 42 -6.10 -2.95 -10.26
CA ALA A 42 -6.07 -1.58 -9.75
C ALA A 42 -7.00 -1.36 -8.54
N CYS A 43 -8.22 -1.92 -8.58
CA CYS A 43 -9.16 -1.82 -7.46
C CYS A 43 -8.61 -2.52 -6.21
N SER A 44 -8.16 -3.77 -6.34
CA SER A 44 -7.60 -4.54 -5.22
C SER A 44 -6.35 -3.89 -4.64
N ALA A 45 -5.43 -3.43 -5.50
CA ALA A 45 -4.20 -2.75 -5.10
C ALA A 45 -4.49 -1.44 -4.36
N LYS A 46 -5.48 -0.66 -4.82
CA LYS A 46 -5.94 0.55 -4.13
C LYS A 46 -6.50 0.23 -2.75
N THR A 47 -7.37 -0.77 -2.63
CA THR A 47 -7.95 -1.20 -1.34
C THR A 47 -6.85 -1.62 -0.35
N ILE A 48 -5.88 -2.41 -0.81
CA ILE A 48 -4.75 -2.84 0.02
C ILE A 48 -3.92 -1.64 0.47
N THR A 49 -3.63 -0.70 -0.44
CA THR A 49 -2.87 0.51 -0.11
C THR A 49 -3.59 1.35 0.94
N GLN A 50 -4.90 1.58 0.78
CA GLN A 50 -5.71 2.33 1.74
C GLN A 50 -5.76 1.65 3.10
N LYS A 51 -5.90 0.32 3.12
CA LYS A 51 -5.85 -0.46 4.35
C LYS A 51 -4.49 -0.33 5.04
N ALA A 52 -3.40 -0.51 4.31
CA ALA A 52 -2.04 -0.38 4.86
C ALA A 52 -1.79 1.02 5.45
N ILE A 53 -2.24 2.08 4.78
CA ILE A 53 -2.13 3.45 5.30
C ILE A 53 -2.91 3.59 6.61
N LYS A 54 -4.16 3.11 6.64
CA LYS A 54 -4.98 3.13 7.85
C LYS A 54 -4.31 2.36 9.00
N ASP A 55 -3.79 1.17 8.72
CA ASP A 55 -3.10 0.33 9.69
C ASP A 55 -1.89 1.08 10.30
N THR A 56 -1.09 1.78 9.47
CA THR A 56 0.05 2.59 9.97
C THR A 56 -0.35 3.79 10.82
N LEU A 57 -1.48 4.43 10.50
CA LEU A 57 -2.00 5.56 11.29
C LEU A 57 -2.52 5.09 12.65
N VAL A 58 -3.25 3.97 12.69
CA VAL A 58 -3.73 3.36 13.93
C VAL A 58 -2.56 2.97 14.83
N ALA A 59 -1.56 2.26 14.31
CA ALA A 59 -0.38 1.89 15.08
C ALA A 59 0.38 3.11 15.64
N SER A 60 0.47 4.19 14.87
CA SER A 60 1.11 5.44 15.34
C SER A 60 0.30 6.11 16.45
N ALA A 61 -1.03 6.11 16.35
CA ALA A 61 -1.91 6.69 17.37
C ALA A 61 -1.89 5.90 18.68
N GLU A 62 -1.86 4.56 18.61
CA GLU A 62 -1.72 3.69 19.78
C GLU A 62 -0.41 3.95 20.53
N ASN A 63 0.69 4.09 19.79
CA ASN A 63 2.00 4.42 20.37
C ASN A 63 2.00 5.77 21.10
N LEU A 64 1.32 6.78 20.54
CA LEU A 64 1.17 8.10 21.19
C LEU A 64 0.36 8.02 22.48
N ALA A 65 -0.69 7.19 22.52
CA ALA A 65 -1.56 7.05 23.68
C ALA A 65 -0.87 6.40 24.89
N TYR A 66 0.17 5.58 24.67
CA TYR A 66 0.92 4.89 25.71
C TYR A 66 2.20 5.63 26.17
N ALA A 67 2.53 6.77 25.54
CA ALA A 67 3.73 7.55 25.85
C ALA A 67 3.52 8.63 26.93
N ILE A 68 2.36 8.63 27.61
CA ILE A 68 1.97 9.57 28.68
C ILE A 68 2.09 8.88 30.04
#